data_AF-A0A967I0F5-F1
#
_entry.id   AF-A0A967I0F5-F1
#
_cell.length_a   1.000
_cell.length_b   1.000
_cell.length_c   1.000
_cell.angle_alpha   90.00
_cell.angle_beta   90.00
_cell.angle_gamma   90.00
#
_symmetry.space_group_name_H-M   'P 1'
#
loop_
_entity.id
_entity.type
_entity.pdbx_description
1 polymer ?
#
loop_
_entity_poly.entity_id
_entity_poly.type
_entity_poly.pdbx_seq_one_letter_code
_entity_poly.pdbx_strand_id
1 'polypeptide(L)'
;MPRYAMVIDLQNCVGCGACSIACRNENNVPDGIYWSNKITETYGTFPNVRYHYIPTLCNHCTNAPCVQGCPTKAMHKLDNGITMHDPKKCIGCRYCMYNCPYEVIYFNWEDAHKFWKDARPVIKGGTSSPKEMVKKVNKGNGTPYGNPERAKTLPETRPKGVVEKCTFCDHRIKEGKLPYCVEACPADARIFGDLDNPGSDVSRLLGKFKPMRLKERLGTEPHVFYIRNFNPARHKETKGGI
;
A
#
# COMPACT_ATOMS: atom_id res chain seq x y z
N MET A 1 19.17 -13.91 4.02
CA MET A 1 18.05 -13.14 4.62
C MET A 1 16.80 -13.39 3.78
N PRO A 2 15.59 -13.34 4.37
CA PRO A 2 14.36 -13.63 3.64
C PRO A 2 14.15 -12.64 2.49
N ARG A 3 13.62 -13.11 1.37
CA ARG A 3 13.20 -12.26 0.25
C ARG A 3 11.69 -12.13 0.26
N TYR A 4 11.20 -11.10 0.93
CA TYR A 4 9.77 -10.96 1.16
C TYR A 4 8.98 -10.68 -0.13
N ALA A 5 7.84 -11.35 -0.24
CA ALA A 5 6.88 -11.21 -1.32
C ALA A 5 5.44 -11.30 -0.80
N MET A 6 4.50 -10.86 -1.63
CA MET A 6 3.06 -10.96 -1.36
C MET A 6 2.37 -11.67 -2.52
N VAL A 7 1.55 -12.67 -2.20
CA VAL A 7 0.59 -13.28 -3.14
C VAL A 7 -0.79 -12.74 -2.82
N ILE A 8 -1.48 -12.23 -3.84
CA ILE A 8 -2.85 -11.75 -3.73
C ILE A 8 -3.74 -12.66 -4.56
N ASP A 9 -4.66 -13.33 -3.87
CA ASP A 9 -5.64 -14.19 -4.47
C ASP A 9 -6.86 -13.40 -4.92
N LEU A 10 -7.00 -13.22 -6.24
CA LEU A 10 -8.08 -12.41 -6.78
C LEU A 10 -9.45 -13.07 -6.63
N GLN A 11 -9.53 -14.40 -6.60
CA GLN A 11 -10.83 -15.08 -6.46
C GLN A 11 -11.36 -15.00 -5.02
N ASN A 12 -10.48 -14.96 -4.01
CA ASN A 12 -10.89 -14.68 -2.64
C ASN A 12 -11.11 -13.18 -2.38
N CYS A 13 -10.45 -12.31 -3.14
CA CYS A 13 -10.60 -10.87 -2.98
C CYS A 13 -12.03 -10.44 -3.30
N VAL A 14 -12.67 -9.75 -2.36
CA VAL A 14 -14.03 -9.20 -2.54
C VAL A 14 -14.04 -7.70 -2.88
N GLY A 15 -12.86 -7.08 -3.08
CA GLY A 15 -12.75 -5.69 -3.50
C GLY A 15 -13.23 -4.65 -2.47
N CYS A 16 -13.27 -5.00 -1.18
CA CYS A 16 -13.83 -4.14 -0.13
C CYS A 16 -12.95 -2.95 0.30
N GLY A 17 -11.68 -2.93 -0.06
CA GLY A 17 -10.74 -1.86 0.34
C GLY A 17 -10.26 -1.91 1.80
N ALA A 18 -10.60 -2.94 2.58
CA ALA A 18 -10.16 -3.09 3.97
C ALA A 18 -8.61 -3.02 4.12
N CYS A 19 -7.88 -3.58 3.15
CA CYS A 19 -6.41 -3.48 3.10
C CYS A 19 -5.89 -2.03 2.99
N SER A 20 -6.57 -1.17 2.25
CA SER A 20 -6.24 0.26 2.13
C SER A 20 -6.54 1.02 3.42
N ILE A 21 -7.69 0.74 4.05
CA ILE A 21 -8.10 1.34 5.33
C ILE A 21 -7.12 0.95 6.44
N ALA A 22 -6.79 -0.34 6.53
CA ALA A 22 -5.79 -0.86 7.46
C ALA A 22 -4.43 -0.18 7.24
N CYS A 23 -3.98 -0.06 5.98
CA CYS A 23 -2.71 0.58 5.67
C CYS A 23 -2.65 2.05 6.15
N ARG A 24 -3.77 2.79 6.03
CA ARG A 24 -3.88 4.16 6.51
C ARG A 24 -3.80 4.25 8.03
N ASN A 25 -4.53 3.39 8.73
CA ASN A 25 -4.50 3.29 10.20
C ASN A 25 -3.09 2.96 10.70
N GLU A 26 -2.46 1.93 10.13
CA GLU A 26 -1.14 1.46 10.56
C GLU A 26 0.00 2.46 10.30
N ASN A 27 -0.07 3.23 9.21
CA ASN A 27 1.07 4.01 8.75
C ASN A 27 0.89 5.53 8.86
N ASN A 28 -0.20 6.01 9.45
CA ASN A 28 -0.53 7.43 9.62
C ASN A 28 -0.50 8.22 8.30
N VAL A 29 -0.93 7.56 7.22
CA VAL A 29 -0.89 8.13 5.87
C VAL A 29 -1.86 9.33 5.81
N PRO A 30 -1.43 10.51 5.35
CA PRO A 30 -2.30 11.69 5.30
C PRO A 30 -3.38 11.56 4.22
N ASP A 31 -4.37 12.45 4.28
CA ASP A 31 -5.44 12.53 3.28
C ASP A 31 -4.88 12.77 1.87
N GLY A 32 -5.48 12.10 0.89
CA GLY A 32 -5.02 12.12 -0.50
C GLY A 32 -3.82 11.21 -0.82
N ILE A 33 -3.21 10.55 0.18
CA ILE A 33 -2.14 9.56 -0.02
C ILE A 33 -2.65 8.14 0.26
N TYR A 34 -2.27 7.17 -0.60
CA TYR A 34 -2.74 5.79 -0.53
C TYR A 34 -1.63 4.77 -0.81
N TRP A 35 -0.91 4.35 0.22
CA TRP A 35 0.16 3.34 0.09
C TRP A 35 -0.33 1.96 -0.36
N SER A 36 -1.56 1.59 0.06
CA SER A 36 -2.31 0.49 -0.53
C SER A 36 -3.53 1.09 -1.22
N ASN A 37 -3.71 0.76 -2.49
CA ASN A 37 -4.76 1.28 -3.34
C ASN A 37 -5.34 0.15 -4.20
N LYS A 38 -5.95 0.48 -5.34
CA LYS A 38 -6.59 -0.45 -6.26
C LYS A 38 -6.51 0.05 -7.69
N ILE A 39 -6.53 -0.87 -8.64
CA ILE A 39 -6.92 -0.63 -10.02
C ILE A 39 -8.30 -1.25 -10.19
N THR A 40 -9.21 -0.52 -10.83
CA THR A 40 -10.56 -0.99 -11.13
C THR A 40 -10.85 -0.78 -12.59
N GLU A 41 -11.36 -1.80 -13.26
CA GLU A 41 -11.69 -1.76 -14.67
C GLU A 41 -13.10 -2.30 -14.87
N THR A 42 -13.91 -1.58 -15.65
CA THR A 42 -15.22 -2.06 -16.12
C THR A 42 -15.15 -2.16 -17.63
N TYR A 43 -15.50 -3.33 -18.17
CA TYR A 43 -15.49 -3.56 -19.61
C TYR A 43 -16.65 -4.45 -20.05
N GLY A 44 -16.88 -4.48 -21.36
CA GLY A 44 -18.05 -5.11 -21.96
C GLY A 44 -19.19 -4.12 -22.15
N THR A 45 -20.25 -4.59 -22.80
CA THR A 45 -21.45 -3.81 -23.12
C THR A 45 -22.62 -4.40 -22.37
N PHE A 46 -23.52 -3.56 -21.83
CA PHE A 46 -24.74 -4.03 -21.20
C PHE A 46 -25.52 -4.99 -22.12
N PRO A 47 -26.00 -6.16 -21.64
CA PRO A 47 -25.97 -6.63 -20.24
C PRO A 47 -24.69 -7.42 -19.84
N ASN A 48 -23.76 -7.67 -20.76
CA ASN A 48 -22.56 -8.49 -20.56
C ASN A 48 -21.37 -7.64 -20.04
N VAL A 49 -21.53 -7.04 -18.87
CA VAL A 49 -20.51 -6.19 -18.23
C VAL A 49 -19.68 -7.00 -17.23
N ARG A 50 -18.37 -6.75 -17.18
CA ARG A 50 -17.46 -7.29 -16.17
C ARG A 50 -16.78 -6.15 -15.42
N TYR A 51 -16.67 -6.34 -14.11
CA TYR A 51 -15.91 -5.46 -13.21
C TYR A 51 -14.72 -6.23 -12.64
N HIS A 52 -13.57 -5.59 -12.60
CA HIS A 52 -12.34 -6.10 -12.01
C HIS A 52 -11.85 -5.17 -10.91
N TYR A 53 -11.36 -5.77 -9.84
CA TYR A 53 -10.69 -5.09 -8.75
C TYR A 53 -9.35 -5.76 -8.50
N ILE A 54 -8.26 -4.99 -8.61
CA ILE A 54 -6.90 -5.46 -8.34
C ILE A 54 -6.34 -4.59 -7.22
N PRO A 55 -6.18 -5.11 -5.98
CA PRO A 55 -5.55 -4.35 -4.91
C PRO A 55 -4.08 -4.09 -5.24
N THR A 56 -3.62 -2.84 -5.11
CA THR A 56 -2.23 -2.44 -5.42
C THR A 56 -1.48 -1.92 -4.20
N LEU A 57 -0.16 -2.04 -4.25
CA LEU A 57 0.80 -1.47 -3.29
C LEU A 57 2.19 -1.40 -3.92
N CYS A 58 3.20 -0.95 -3.17
CA CYS A 58 4.59 -1.06 -3.62
C CYS A 58 4.97 -2.52 -3.88
N ASN A 59 5.58 -2.79 -5.05
CA ASN A 59 5.95 -4.14 -5.44
C ASN A 59 7.30 -4.61 -4.86
N HIS A 60 8.03 -3.75 -4.14
CA HIS A 60 9.36 -4.04 -3.58
C HIS A 60 10.34 -4.74 -4.55
N CYS A 61 10.25 -4.34 -5.83
CA CYS A 61 10.99 -4.81 -7.00
C CYS A 61 12.46 -5.15 -6.73
N THR A 62 12.98 -6.26 -7.29
CA THR A 62 14.43 -6.54 -7.33
C THR A 62 15.16 -5.39 -8.03
N ASN A 63 14.77 -5.13 -9.28
CA ASN A 63 15.34 -4.08 -10.11
C ASN A 63 14.49 -2.81 -9.94
N ALA A 64 14.62 -2.14 -8.79
CA ALA A 64 13.80 -1.00 -8.42
C ALA A 64 14.32 0.32 -9.05
N PRO A 65 13.67 0.88 -10.10
CA PRO A 65 14.16 2.09 -10.77
C PRO A 65 14.08 3.33 -9.85
N CYS A 66 13.18 3.30 -8.88
CA CYS A 66 13.04 4.33 -7.86
C CYS A 66 14.23 4.38 -6.88
N VAL A 67 14.95 3.26 -6.71
CA VAL A 67 16.21 3.21 -5.94
C VAL A 67 17.37 3.65 -6.83
N GLN A 68 17.47 3.08 -8.04
CA GLN A 68 18.55 3.38 -8.99
C GLN A 68 18.63 4.86 -9.35
N GLY A 69 17.49 5.52 -9.54
CA GLY A 69 17.45 6.94 -9.90
C GLY A 69 17.42 7.91 -8.71
N CYS A 70 17.62 7.47 -7.47
CA CYS A 70 17.59 8.38 -6.32
C CYS A 70 18.96 9.03 -6.09
N PRO A 71 19.12 10.35 -6.32
CA PRO A 71 20.44 11.00 -6.28
C PRO A 71 21.06 11.04 -4.87
N THR A 72 20.23 11.01 -3.81
CA THR A 72 20.69 11.10 -2.42
C THR A 72 20.70 9.77 -1.69
N LYS A 73 20.38 8.66 -2.39
CA LYS A 73 20.21 7.33 -1.79
C LYS A 73 19.19 7.30 -0.65
N ALA A 74 18.24 8.24 -0.64
CA ALA A 74 17.09 8.22 0.27
C ALA A 74 16.25 6.95 0.03
N MET A 75 15.98 6.63 -1.23
CA MET A 75 15.44 5.33 -1.62
C MET A 75 16.55 4.29 -1.64
N HIS A 76 16.35 3.17 -0.94
CA HIS A 76 17.35 2.11 -0.80
C HIS A 76 16.69 0.74 -0.64
N LYS A 77 17.46 -0.33 -0.76
CA LYS A 77 17.02 -1.69 -0.46
C LYS A 77 17.56 -2.09 0.91
N LEU A 78 16.74 -2.76 1.70
CA LEU A 78 17.20 -3.55 2.83
C LEU A 78 17.70 -4.91 2.33
N ASP A 79 18.51 -5.59 3.15
CA ASP A 79 19.06 -6.92 2.85
C ASP A 79 17.99 -8.00 2.67
N ASN A 80 16.80 -7.79 3.24
CA ASN A 80 15.63 -8.66 3.05
C ASN A 80 14.79 -8.32 1.81
N GLY A 81 15.32 -7.47 0.92
CA GLY A 81 14.67 -7.08 -0.33
C GLY A 81 13.59 -6.00 -0.19
N ILE A 82 13.27 -5.50 1.00
CA ILE A 82 12.30 -4.41 1.13
C ILE A 82 12.92 -3.11 0.61
N THR A 83 12.33 -2.51 -0.42
CA THR A 83 12.63 -1.12 -0.80
C THR A 83 12.13 -0.16 0.27
N MET A 84 13.03 0.66 0.83
CA MET A 84 12.77 1.64 1.88
C MET A 84 13.07 3.07 1.41
N HIS A 85 12.67 4.03 2.24
CA HIS A 85 12.87 5.45 2.03
C HIS A 85 13.31 6.11 3.34
N ASP A 86 14.44 6.82 3.31
CA ASP A 86 14.91 7.66 4.42
C ASP A 86 14.50 9.13 4.19
N PRO A 87 13.51 9.65 4.94
CA PRO A 87 13.05 11.03 4.76
C PRO A 87 14.10 12.07 5.12
N LYS A 88 15.11 11.75 5.94
CA LYS A 88 16.17 12.71 6.30
C LYS A 88 17.12 12.99 5.12
N LYS A 89 17.26 12.03 4.20
CA LYS A 89 18.07 12.15 2.98
C LYS A 89 17.25 12.63 1.78
N CYS A 90 15.93 12.73 1.92
CA CYS A 90 15.04 13.06 0.82
C CYS A 90 15.06 14.56 0.54
N ILE A 91 15.50 14.93 -0.65
CA ILE A 91 15.52 16.32 -1.13
C ILE A 91 14.27 16.70 -1.93
N GLY A 92 13.24 15.85 -1.95
CA GLY A 92 11.98 16.16 -2.62
C GLY A 92 12.04 16.28 -4.15
N CYS A 93 13.08 15.75 -4.80
CA CYS A 93 13.26 15.86 -6.26
C CYS A 93 12.22 15.10 -7.10
N ARG A 94 11.49 14.14 -6.50
CA ARG A 94 10.42 13.32 -7.13
C ARG A 94 10.86 12.41 -8.28
N TYR A 95 12.17 12.28 -8.58
CA TYR A 95 12.67 11.31 -9.56
C TYR A 95 12.20 9.88 -9.31
N CYS A 96 12.14 9.46 -8.04
CA CYS A 96 11.64 8.14 -7.68
C CYS A 96 10.17 7.91 -8.09
N MET A 97 9.33 8.95 -8.06
CA MET A 97 7.94 8.89 -8.53
C MET A 97 7.90 8.73 -10.05
N TYR A 98 8.66 9.56 -10.76
CA TYR A 98 8.77 9.49 -12.23
C TYR A 98 9.26 8.12 -12.71
N ASN A 99 10.28 7.57 -12.04
CA ASN A 99 10.86 6.27 -12.40
C ASN A 99 10.01 5.07 -11.98
N CYS A 100 9.04 5.23 -11.08
CA CYS A 100 8.24 4.11 -10.61
C CYS A 100 7.11 3.81 -11.59
N PRO A 101 7.12 2.68 -12.32
CA PRO A 101 6.10 2.43 -13.34
C PRO A 101 4.72 2.10 -12.75
N TYR A 102 4.61 2.01 -11.43
CA TYR A 102 3.39 1.59 -10.72
C TYR A 102 2.67 2.76 -10.04
N GLU A 103 3.25 3.96 -10.01
CA GLU A 103 2.62 5.17 -9.44
C GLU A 103 2.22 5.00 -7.95
N VAL A 104 3.01 4.22 -7.21
CA VAL A 104 2.78 3.88 -5.79
C VAL A 104 3.61 4.69 -4.81
N ILE A 105 4.22 5.79 -5.29
CA ILE A 105 5.03 6.72 -4.50
C ILE A 105 4.35 8.08 -4.55
N TYR A 106 4.12 8.67 -3.39
CA TYR A 106 3.40 9.92 -3.24
C TYR A 106 4.32 11.00 -2.68
N PHE A 107 4.04 12.26 -3.01
CA PHE A 107 4.76 13.41 -2.47
C PHE A 107 3.91 14.16 -1.46
N ASN A 108 4.50 14.52 -0.32
CA ASN A 108 3.85 15.34 0.70
C ASN A 108 3.89 16.82 0.29
N TRP A 109 2.89 17.26 -0.46
CA TRP A 109 2.75 18.65 -0.92
C TRP A 109 2.45 19.64 0.21
N GLU A 110 1.68 19.18 1.19
CA GLU A 110 1.24 19.96 2.35
C GLU A 110 1.77 19.31 3.62
N ASP A 111 1.63 20.03 4.73
CA ASP A 111 1.83 19.42 6.04
C ASP A 111 0.86 18.25 6.23
N ALA A 112 1.38 17.13 6.73
CA ALA A 112 0.55 15.99 7.08
C ALA A 112 -0.57 16.41 8.04
N HIS A 113 -1.77 15.88 7.79
CA HIS A 113 -2.93 15.99 8.68
C HIS A 113 -3.37 17.44 8.97
N LYS A 114 -3.25 18.35 7.99
CA LYS A 114 -3.61 19.78 8.11
C LYS A 114 -5.02 20.03 8.69
N PHE A 115 -6.01 19.20 8.33
CA PHE A 115 -7.38 19.27 8.86
C PHE A 115 -7.40 19.24 10.40
N TRP A 116 -6.57 18.39 11.01
CA TRP A 116 -6.52 18.20 12.46
C TRP A 116 -5.84 19.36 13.21
N LYS A 117 -5.29 20.34 12.49
CA LYS A 117 -4.75 21.58 13.06
C LYS A 117 -5.81 22.68 13.20
N ASP A 118 -7.02 22.49 12.66
CA ASP A 118 -8.10 23.48 12.70
C ASP A 118 -8.73 23.61 14.10
N ALA A 119 -8.87 24.84 14.58
CA ALA A 119 -9.43 25.17 15.89
C ALA A 119 -10.91 25.58 15.83
N ARG A 120 -11.54 25.54 14.66
CA ARG A 120 -12.94 25.94 14.49
C ARG A 120 -13.89 24.79 14.81
N PRO A 121 -14.76 24.91 15.82
CA PRO A 121 -15.87 23.97 16.02
C PRO A 121 -17.01 24.27 15.04
N VAL A 122 -17.89 23.28 14.79
CA VAL A 122 -19.10 23.48 13.98
C VAL A 122 -20.12 24.35 14.72
N ILE A 123 -20.33 24.07 16.01
CA ILE A 123 -21.18 24.85 16.92
C ILE A 123 -20.31 25.39 18.04
N LYS A 124 -20.12 26.72 18.10
CA LYS A 124 -19.34 27.38 19.14
C LYS A 124 -19.93 27.08 20.52
N GLY A 125 -19.13 26.48 21.41
CA GLY A 125 -19.55 26.06 22.76
C GLY A 125 -20.36 24.76 22.82
N GLY A 126 -20.69 24.14 21.67
CA GLY A 126 -21.44 22.89 21.60
C GLY A 126 -20.59 21.69 21.15
N THR A 127 -19.92 21.82 20.00
CA THR A 127 -19.07 20.75 19.43
C THR A 127 -17.60 21.04 19.66
N SER A 128 -16.75 20.01 19.72
CA SER A 128 -15.29 20.18 19.68
C SER A 128 -14.78 20.52 18.28
N SER A 129 -13.62 21.17 18.23
CA SER A 129 -12.81 21.34 17.02
C SER A 129 -11.84 20.16 16.81
N PRO A 130 -11.33 19.96 15.58
CA PRO A 130 -10.30 18.96 15.31
C PRO A 130 -9.06 19.10 16.21
N LYS A 131 -8.54 20.32 16.39
CA LYS A 131 -7.37 20.60 17.24
C LYS A 131 -7.60 20.26 18.71
N GLU A 132 -8.78 20.57 19.23
CA GLU A 132 -9.15 20.20 20.61
C GLU A 132 -9.19 18.69 20.80
N MET A 133 -9.73 17.96 19.82
CA MET A 133 -9.77 16.49 19.87
C MET A 133 -8.36 15.90 19.91
N VAL A 134 -7.46 16.33 19.02
CA VAL A 134 -6.07 15.84 19.02
C VAL A 134 -5.36 16.19 20.33
N LYS A 135 -5.57 17.40 20.87
CA LYS A 135 -5.01 17.79 22.16
C LYS A 135 -5.48 16.85 23.28
N LYS A 136 -6.75 16.46 23.26
CA LYS A 136 -7.36 15.58 24.28
C LYS A 136 -6.86 14.15 24.21
N VAL A 137 -6.75 13.55 23.02
CA VAL A 137 -6.48 12.10 22.90
C VAL A 137 -5.05 11.75 22.51
N ASN A 138 -4.33 12.63 21.81
CA ASN A 138 -2.97 12.37 21.34
C ASN A 138 -2.00 13.51 21.70
N LYS A 139 -2.28 14.23 22.80
CA LYS A 139 -1.43 15.30 23.35
C LYS A 139 -1.04 16.38 22.33
N GLY A 140 -1.85 16.57 21.28
CA GLY A 140 -1.58 17.55 20.23
C GLY A 140 -0.73 17.05 19.05
N ASN A 141 -0.36 15.77 19.01
CA ASN A 141 0.46 15.19 17.94
C ASN A 141 -0.40 14.54 16.84
N GLY A 142 -0.02 14.74 15.57
CA GLY A 142 -0.60 14.05 14.42
C GLY A 142 -2.14 14.08 14.35
N THR A 143 -2.76 12.91 14.53
CA THR A 143 -4.22 12.71 14.48
C THR A 143 -4.73 12.03 15.76
N PRO A 144 -6.05 12.02 16.01
CA PRO A 144 -6.62 11.34 17.18
C PRO A 144 -6.38 9.82 17.21
N TYR A 145 -6.15 9.23 16.03
CA TYR A 145 -5.98 7.80 15.80
C TYR A 145 -4.57 7.49 15.27
N GLY A 146 -3.60 8.34 15.58
CA GLY A 146 -2.20 8.13 15.18
C GLY A 146 -1.65 6.85 15.80
N ASN A 147 -0.99 6.03 14.99
CA ASN A 147 -0.26 4.85 15.41
C ASN A 147 1.20 5.19 15.73
N PRO A 148 1.61 5.21 17.02
CA PRO A 148 2.99 5.50 17.41
C PRO A 148 3.96 4.39 16.99
N GLU A 149 3.48 3.16 16.75
CA GLU A 149 4.32 2.02 16.37
C GLU A 149 5.05 2.26 15.03
N ARG A 150 4.48 3.12 14.17
CA ARG A 150 5.12 3.53 12.93
C ARG A 150 6.48 4.19 13.17
N ALA A 151 6.62 4.90 14.30
CA ALA A 151 7.82 5.62 14.72
C ALA A 151 9.05 4.72 14.91
N LYS A 152 8.86 3.40 15.07
CA LYS A 152 9.94 2.42 15.30
C LYS A 152 10.99 2.39 14.18
N THR A 153 10.59 2.68 12.95
CA THR A 153 11.53 2.63 11.80
C THR A 153 11.41 3.81 10.84
N LEU A 154 10.33 4.59 10.90
CA LEU A 154 10.13 5.80 10.11
C LEU A 154 9.43 6.85 10.96
N PRO A 155 9.52 8.15 10.63
CA PRO A 155 8.72 9.17 11.31
C PRO A 155 7.23 8.81 11.34
N GLU A 156 6.61 8.99 12.51
CA GLU A 156 5.18 8.74 12.73
C GLU A 156 4.35 9.46 11.67
N THR A 157 4.62 10.74 11.47
CA THR A 157 4.12 11.57 10.37
C THR A 157 5.30 12.04 9.53
N ARG A 158 5.18 11.96 8.20
CA ARG A 158 6.24 12.41 7.30
C ARG A 158 6.16 13.93 7.08
N PRO A 159 7.31 14.63 6.97
CA PRO A 159 7.33 16.07 6.75
C PRO A 159 6.82 16.44 5.35
N LYS A 160 6.41 17.70 5.19
CA LYS A 160 6.21 18.29 3.87
C LYS A 160 7.51 18.25 3.07
N GLY A 161 7.40 18.07 1.75
CA GLY A 161 8.54 18.11 0.83
C GLY A 161 9.27 16.78 0.63
N VAL A 162 8.83 15.69 1.27
CA VAL A 162 9.40 14.35 1.05
C VAL A 162 8.40 13.41 0.41
N VAL A 163 8.91 12.38 -0.27
CA VAL A 163 8.07 11.29 -0.78
C VAL A 163 7.76 10.26 0.30
N GLU A 164 6.73 9.45 0.07
CA GLU A 164 6.43 8.29 0.87
C GLU A 164 5.71 7.18 0.08
N LYS A 165 5.81 5.94 0.57
CA LYS A 165 5.24 4.76 -0.07
C LYS A 165 5.12 3.60 0.93
N CYS A 166 4.41 2.55 0.52
CA CYS A 166 4.36 1.29 1.27
C CYS A 166 5.77 0.77 1.63
N THR A 167 5.91 0.27 2.85
CA THR A 167 7.15 -0.32 3.39
C THR A 167 7.03 -1.80 3.71
N PHE A 168 6.01 -2.48 3.17
CA PHE A 168 5.60 -3.81 3.62
C PHE A 168 5.35 -3.90 5.14
N CYS A 169 5.08 -2.78 5.82
CA CYS A 169 5.03 -2.73 7.29
C CYS A 169 6.30 -3.30 7.93
N ASP A 170 7.47 -2.89 7.44
CA ASP A 170 8.78 -3.31 7.96
C ASP A 170 8.90 -3.27 9.49
N HIS A 171 8.24 -2.30 10.15
CA HIS A 171 8.21 -2.18 11.61
C HIS A 171 7.48 -3.33 12.29
N ARG A 172 6.43 -3.89 11.66
CA ARG A 172 5.71 -5.09 12.12
C ARG A 172 6.52 -6.35 11.84
N ILE A 173 7.09 -6.46 10.65
CA ILE A 173 7.88 -7.64 10.24
C ILE A 173 9.08 -7.86 11.18
N LYS A 174 9.75 -6.77 11.61
CA LYS A 174 10.85 -6.84 12.58
C LYS A 174 10.45 -7.45 13.92
N GLU A 175 9.16 -7.47 14.24
CA GLU A 175 8.60 -8.06 15.46
C GLU A 175 7.94 -9.43 15.21
N GLY A 176 8.14 -10.02 14.03
CA GLY A 176 7.51 -11.29 13.66
C GLY A 176 6.02 -11.19 13.36
N LYS A 177 5.47 -9.97 13.22
CA LYS A 177 4.06 -9.74 12.87
C LYS A 177 3.88 -9.64 11.37
N LEU A 178 2.67 -9.96 10.89
CA LEU A 178 2.31 -9.81 9.49
C LEU A 178 2.07 -8.33 9.14
N PRO A 179 2.19 -7.93 7.86
CA PRO A 179 1.73 -6.61 7.43
C PRO A 179 0.26 -6.43 7.75
N TYR A 180 -0.15 -5.26 8.26
CA TYR A 180 -1.53 -5.11 8.76
C TYR A 180 -2.61 -5.27 7.67
N CYS A 181 -2.27 -4.96 6.41
CA CYS A 181 -3.17 -5.22 5.28
C CYS A 181 -3.41 -6.71 4.99
N VAL A 182 -2.55 -7.61 5.47
CA VAL A 182 -2.73 -9.07 5.43
C VAL A 182 -3.74 -9.48 6.51
N GLU A 183 -3.50 -9.10 7.76
CA GLU A 183 -4.39 -9.40 8.89
C GLU A 183 -5.80 -8.83 8.73
N ALA A 184 -5.93 -7.66 8.10
CA ALA A 184 -7.22 -7.00 7.90
C ALA A 184 -8.06 -7.58 6.76
N CYS A 185 -7.54 -8.55 5.99
CA CYS A 185 -8.28 -9.11 4.86
C CYS A 185 -9.32 -10.13 5.37
N PRO A 186 -10.63 -9.91 5.19
CA PRO A 186 -11.65 -10.80 5.75
C PRO A 186 -11.74 -12.17 5.06
N ALA A 187 -11.04 -12.36 3.93
CA ALA A 187 -11.09 -13.56 3.11
C ALA A 187 -9.69 -14.19 2.92
N ASP A 188 -8.71 -13.78 3.72
CA ASP A 188 -7.32 -14.24 3.64
C ASP A 188 -6.73 -14.17 2.22
N ALA A 189 -7.17 -13.19 1.44
CA ALA A 189 -6.79 -13.05 0.04
C ALA A 189 -5.35 -12.53 -0.13
N ARG A 190 -4.67 -12.13 0.94
CA ARG A 190 -3.31 -11.57 0.89
C ARG A 190 -2.40 -12.43 1.73
N ILE A 191 -1.45 -13.09 1.11
CA ILE A 191 -0.50 -14.00 1.75
C ILE A 191 0.88 -13.35 1.66
N PHE A 192 1.58 -13.29 2.78
CA PHE A 192 2.89 -12.64 2.87
C PHE A 192 3.92 -13.61 3.43
N GLY A 193 5.11 -13.62 2.86
CA GLY A 193 6.13 -14.57 3.28
C GLY A 193 7.44 -14.45 2.53
N ASP A 194 8.36 -15.33 2.86
CA ASP A 194 9.68 -15.45 2.24
C ASP A 194 9.61 -16.27 0.95
N LEU A 195 9.95 -15.65 -0.17
CA LEU A 195 9.96 -16.25 -1.50
C LEU A 195 11.10 -17.27 -1.67
N ASP A 196 12.17 -17.17 -0.88
CA ASP A 196 13.32 -18.08 -0.97
C ASP A 196 13.17 -19.31 -0.05
N ASN A 197 12.12 -19.35 0.78
CA ASN A 197 11.77 -20.51 1.58
C ASN A 197 10.71 -21.36 0.85
N PRO A 198 11.04 -22.58 0.36
CA PRO A 198 10.08 -23.46 -0.32
C PRO A 198 8.91 -23.91 0.56
N GLY A 199 9.10 -23.89 1.88
CA GLY A 199 8.07 -24.20 2.87
C GLY A 199 7.11 -23.05 3.18
N SER A 200 7.31 -21.85 2.62
CA SER A 200 6.40 -20.72 2.82
C SER A 200 5.13 -20.87 1.98
N ASP A 201 4.01 -20.33 2.46
CA ASP A 201 2.75 -20.38 1.71
C ASP A 201 2.82 -19.60 0.40
N VAL A 202 3.63 -18.53 0.36
CA VAL A 202 3.94 -17.78 -0.87
C VAL A 202 4.56 -18.72 -1.90
N SER A 203 5.64 -19.43 -1.56
CA SER A 203 6.34 -20.34 -2.49
C SER A 203 5.44 -21.47 -2.97
N ARG A 204 4.65 -22.06 -2.06
CA ARG A 204 3.68 -23.11 -2.39
C ARG A 204 2.60 -22.64 -3.36
N LEU A 205 2.03 -21.45 -3.12
CA LEU A 205 0.99 -20.89 -4.00
C LEU A 205 1.54 -20.57 -5.38
N LEU A 206 2.76 -20.04 -5.47
CA LEU A 206 3.41 -19.74 -6.75
C LEU A 206 3.84 -21.00 -7.52
N GLY A 207 4.12 -22.11 -6.82
CA GLY A 207 4.31 -23.41 -7.46
C GLY A 207 3.00 -24.05 -7.96
N LYS A 208 1.86 -23.71 -7.34
CA LYS A 208 0.54 -24.30 -7.66
C LYS A 208 -0.22 -23.53 -8.74
N PHE A 209 -0.13 -22.21 -8.75
CA PHE A 209 -0.89 -21.34 -9.66
C PHE A 209 0.05 -20.58 -10.57
N LYS A 210 -0.35 -20.35 -11.83
CA LYS A 210 0.34 -19.41 -12.72
C LYS A 210 0.08 -17.99 -12.22
N PRO A 211 1.09 -17.27 -11.69
CA PRO A 211 0.89 -15.91 -11.22
C PRO A 211 0.93 -14.91 -12.37
N MET A 212 0.24 -13.80 -12.19
CA MET A 212 0.44 -12.56 -12.94
C MET A 212 1.23 -11.59 -12.06
N ARG A 213 2.13 -10.81 -12.65
CA ARG A 213 2.63 -9.58 -12.00
C ARG A 213 2.33 -8.37 -12.87
N LEU A 214 2.07 -7.24 -12.21
CA LEU A 214 1.76 -6.00 -12.91
C LEU A 214 2.99 -5.53 -13.71
N LYS A 215 2.76 -5.09 -14.94
CA LYS A 215 3.77 -4.50 -15.84
C LYS A 215 5.08 -5.29 -15.94
N GLU A 216 4.99 -6.62 -15.89
CA GLU A 216 6.15 -7.52 -15.84
C GLU A 216 7.17 -7.31 -16.97
N ARG A 217 6.68 -6.98 -18.17
CA ARG A 217 7.50 -6.66 -19.35
C ARG A 217 8.52 -5.53 -19.14
N LEU A 218 8.38 -4.72 -18.09
CA LEU A 218 9.31 -3.63 -17.77
C LEU A 218 10.56 -4.09 -17.01
N GLY A 219 10.68 -5.38 -16.68
CA GLY A 219 11.91 -5.95 -16.12
C GLY A 219 12.23 -5.51 -14.69
N THR A 220 11.30 -4.86 -13.98
CA THR A 220 11.55 -4.45 -12.58
C THR A 220 11.55 -5.63 -11.61
N GLU A 221 11.10 -6.81 -12.04
CA GLU A 221 10.90 -8.00 -11.20
C GLU A 221 10.09 -7.71 -9.92
N PRO A 222 8.80 -7.35 -10.06
CA PRO A 222 7.94 -7.08 -8.91
C PRO A 222 7.74 -8.33 -8.02
N HIS A 223 7.60 -8.11 -6.71
CA HIS A 223 7.39 -9.16 -5.69
C HIS A 223 5.96 -9.18 -5.13
N VAL A 224 5.01 -8.59 -5.87
CA VAL A 224 3.58 -8.80 -5.63
C VAL A 224 3.05 -9.61 -6.80
N PHE A 225 2.48 -10.76 -6.48
CA PHE A 225 1.97 -11.74 -7.43
C PHE A 225 0.47 -11.83 -7.27
N TYR A 226 -0.25 -11.96 -8.38
CA TYR A 226 -1.69 -12.13 -8.40
C TYR A 226 -2.01 -13.52 -8.93
N ILE A 227 -2.85 -14.27 -8.22
CA ILE A 227 -3.29 -15.60 -8.64
C ILE A 227 -4.81 -15.63 -8.80
N ARG A 228 -5.28 -16.58 -9.61
CA ARG A 228 -6.70 -16.77 -9.95
C ARG A 228 -7.30 -15.48 -10.55
N ASN A 229 -8.64 -15.38 -10.62
CA ASN A 229 -9.33 -14.27 -11.27
C ASN A 229 -10.41 -13.69 -10.33
N PHE A 230 -10.57 -12.36 -10.35
CA PHE A 230 -11.58 -11.67 -9.53
C PHE A 230 -13.02 -12.03 -9.94
N ASN A 231 -13.24 -12.14 -11.25
CA ASN A 231 -14.52 -12.60 -11.80
C ASN A 231 -14.30 -13.88 -12.62
N PRO A 232 -14.27 -15.07 -11.99
CA PRO A 232 -14.00 -16.32 -12.68
C PRO A 232 -15.19 -16.84 -13.50
N ALA A 233 -16.39 -16.27 -13.32
CA ALA A 233 -17.60 -16.78 -13.95
C ALA A 233 -17.55 -16.63 -15.48
N ARG A 234 -17.81 -17.73 -16.19
CA ARG A 234 -18.04 -17.76 -17.64
C ARG A 234 -19.54 -17.90 -17.85
N HIS A 235 -20.24 -16.79 -17.99
CA HIS A 235 -21.64 -16.82 -18.42
C HIS A 235 -21.71 -16.92 -19.94
N LYS A 236 -22.67 -17.70 -20.46
CA LYS A 236 -23.01 -17.63 -21.89
C LYS A 236 -23.53 -16.23 -22.19
N GLU A 237 -23.15 -15.67 -23.34
CA GLU A 237 -23.70 -14.40 -23.81
C GLU A 237 -25.23 -14.50 -23.86
N THR A 238 -25.89 -13.53 -23.24
CA THR A 238 -27.36 -13.44 -23.27
C THR A 238 -27.81 -12.72 -24.55
N LYS A 239 -29.06 -12.95 -24.99
CA LYS A 239 -29.65 -12.30 -26.18
C LYS A 239 -29.60 -10.77 -26.01
N GLY A 240 -28.59 -10.14 -26.62
CA GLY A 240 -28.27 -8.72 -26.43
C GLY A 240 -26.78 -8.41 -26.42
N GLY A 241 -25.89 -9.41 -26.33
CA GLY A 241 -24.48 -9.27 -26.67
C GLY A 241 -24.27 -9.42 -28.18
N ILE A 242 -23.60 -8.45 -28.80
CA ILE A 242 -22.93 -8.64 -30.10
C ILE A 242 -21.65 -9.43 -29.83
#